data_AF-A0A256HVU7-F1
#
_entry.id   AF-A0A256HVU7-F1
#
_cell.length_a   1.000
_cell.length_b   1.000
_cell.length_c   1.000
_cell.angle_alpha   90.00
_cell.angle_beta   90.00
_cell.angle_gamma   90.00
#
_symmetry.space_group_name_H-M   'P 1'
#
loop_
_entity.id
_entity.type
_entity.pdbx_description
1 polymer ?
#
loop_
_entity_poly.entity_id
_entity_poly.type
_entity_poly.pdbx_seq_one_letter_code
_entity_poly.pdbx_strand_id
1 'polypeptide(L)'
;MIDRKSDREHVAWDIETTGFGVTDSLTVVGFWFPDGHAVLLLNVYSEEWADAEELESQIDDATEGVDVTVRVCEGGTAMLQGIREVMYERFENNHNRLVAYNAESWNGGFDLPFLRTHCIACSVPWVFDGLQFADLYDPLKKRLNTTVTDYSTSADANTLTGSHELLTPTKALSEPLADTIPEDHSWYVHQHYDPFESSASAAYAYRKQLYLDVLLHNLADIHRTWELGELLREYVPGKDISTKKL
;
A
#
# COMPACT_ATOMS: atom_id res chain seq x y z
N MET A 1 -5.95 0.63 -21.52
CA MET A 1 -7.37 0.33 -21.23
C MET A 1 -7.36 -0.86 -20.32
N ILE A 2 -7.88 -0.73 -19.09
CA ILE A 2 -8.02 -1.89 -18.22
C ILE A 2 -9.17 -2.72 -18.80
N ASP A 3 -8.83 -3.74 -19.59
CA ASP A 3 -9.80 -4.78 -19.93
C ASP A 3 -10.10 -5.54 -18.64
N ARG A 4 -11.39 -5.75 -18.35
CA ARG A 4 -11.85 -6.49 -17.17
C ARG A 4 -11.30 -7.92 -17.13
N LYS A 5 -10.87 -8.43 -18.29
CA LYS A 5 -10.19 -9.71 -18.49
C LYS A 5 -8.70 -9.59 -18.86
N SER A 6 -8.12 -8.40 -18.81
CA SER A 6 -6.67 -8.20 -19.05
C SER A 6 -5.87 -8.62 -17.81
N ASP A 7 -5.72 -9.93 -17.65
CA ASP A 7 -4.57 -10.78 -17.26
C ASP A 7 -3.52 -10.38 -16.23
N ARG A 8 -3.51 -9.18 -15.65
CA ARG A 8 -2.51 -8.85 -14.61
C ARG A 8 -3.21 -8.22 -13.42
N GLU A 9 -3.31 -9.05 -12.40
CA GLU A 9 -3.63 -8.66 -11.03
C GLU A 9 -2.73 -7.50 -10.60
N HIS A 10 -3.25 -6.61 -9.76
CA HIS A 10 -2.48 -5.47 -9.28
C HIS A 10 -1.86 -5.77 -7.92
N VAL A 11 -0.68 -5.21 -7.71
CA VAL A 11 0.02 -5.21 -6.42
C VAL A 11 -0.19 -3.84 -5.79
N ALA A 12 -0.71 -3.78 -4.57
CA ALA A 12 -0.81 -2.52 -3.86
C ALA A 12 0.52 -2.15 -3.22
N TRP A 13 0.83 -0.87 -3.18
CA TRP A 13 2.09 -0.35 -2.71
C TRP A 13 1.90 0.96 -1.96
N ASP A 14 2.66 1.11 -0.89
CA ASP A 14 2.66 2.29 -0.03
C ASP A 14 4.02 2.45 0.67
N ILE A 15 4.33 3.65 1.16
CA ILE A 15 5.56 3.93 1.93
C ILE A 15 5.29 4.69 3.21
N GLU A 16 6.15 4.46 4.19
CA GLU A 16 6.25 5.30 5.38
C GLU A 16 7.53 6.13 5.36
N THR A 17 7.47 7.31 5.98
CA THR A 17 8.61 8.23 6.03
C THR A 17 8.74 8.91 7.39
N THR A 18 9.92 9.44 7.70
CA THR A 18 10.10 10.25 8.92
C THR A 18 9.45 11.63 8.83
N GLY A 19 9.09 12.06 7.62
CA GLY A 19 8.54 13.36 7.27
C GLY A 19 8.53 13.58 5.74
N PHE A 20 8.15 14.78 5.31
CA PHE A 20 7.91 15.10 3.89
C PHE A 20 9.09 15.81 3.20
N GLY A 21 10.19 16.04 3.90
CA GLY A 21 11.35 16.79 3.42
C GLY A 21 12.32 15.97 2.58
N VAL A 22 13.18 16.66 1.82
CA VAL A 22 14.22 16.03 0.98
C VAL A 22 15.28 15.26 1.78
N THR A 23 15.40 15.53 3.08
CA THR A 23 16.34 14.86 3.99
C THR A 23 15.64 13.88 4.94
N ASP A 24 14.31 13.75 4.86
CA ASP A 24 13.59 12.74 5.62
C ASP A 24 13.88 11.35 5.05
N SER A 25 13.83 10.33 5.89
CA SER A 25 14.16 8.97 5.51
C SER A 25 12.91 8.21 5.11
N LEU A 26 13.04 7.37 4.08
CA LEU A 26 12.14 6.25 3.81
C LEU A 26 12.24 5.23 4.96
N THR A 27 11.14 4.93 5.65
CA THR A 27 11.15 4.05 6.83
C THR A 27 10.62 2.65 6.54
N VAL A 28 9.49 2.55 5.84
CA VAL A 28 8.92 1.25 5.42
C VAL A 28 8.46 1.36 3.98
N VAL A 29 8.56 0.25 3.24
CA VAL A 29 7.90 0.08 1.94
C VAL A 29 7.13 -1.22 1.95
N GLY A 30 5.85 -1.17 1.63
CA GLY A 30 4.98 -2.34 1.60
C GLY A 30 4.51 -2.70 0.21
N PHE A 31 4.35 -3.99 -0.04
CA PHE A 31 3.71 -4.53 -1.23
C PHE A 31 2.68 -5.58 -0.83
N TRP A 32 1.42 -5.42 -1.23
CA TRP A 32 0.38 -6.43 -1.06
C TRP A 32 0.12 -7.12 -2.40
N PHE A 33 0.29 -8.43 -2.42
CA PHE A 33 0.14 -9.25 -3.61
C PHE A 33 -1.25 -9.88 -3.72
N PRO A 34 -1.71 -10.19 -4.94
CA PRO A 34 -3.04 -10.78 -5.19
C PRO A 34 -3.27 -12.15 -4.55
N ASP A 35 -2.19 -12.88 -4.24
CA ASP A 35 -2.22 -14.18 -3.56
C ASP A 35 -2.41 -14.04 -2.03
N GLY A 36 -2.60 -12.81 -1.52
CA GLY A 36 -2.78 -12.51 -0.10
C GLY A 36 -1.46 -12.36 0.68
N HIS A 37 -0.32 -12.55 0.02
CA HIS A 37 1.00 -12.36 0.61
C HIS A 37 1.39 -10.87 0.63
N ALA A 38 2.13 -10.43 1.65
CA ALA A 38 2.74 -9.11 1.68
C ALA A 38 4.26 -9.15 1.87
N VAL A 39 4.97 -8.21 1.24
CA VAL A 39 6.40 -7.97 1.49
C VAL A 39 6.57 -6.58 2.08
N LEU A 40 7.21 -6.50 3.25
CA LEU A 40 7.53 -5.27 3.95
C LEU A 40 9.04 -5.08 4.02
N LEU A 41 9.55 -3.96 3.51
CA LEU A 41 10.94 -3.56 3.68
C LEU A 41 11.02 -2.56 4.82
N LEU A 42 11.79 -2.87 5.86
CA LEU A 42 12.00 -2.02 7.02
C LEU A 42 13.40 -1.39 6.96
N ASN A 43 13.45 -0.06 6.92
CA ASN A 43 14.69 0.66 7.12
C ASN A 43 15.06 0.66 8.60
N VAL A 44 16.32 0.37 8.92
CA VAL A 44 16.88 0.52 10.27
C VAL A 44 18.17 1.31 10.21
N TYR A 45 18.56 1.88 11.35
CA TYR A 45 19.88 2.53 11.45
C TYR A 45 21.02 1.54 11.70
N SER A 46 20.69 0.32 12.14
CA SER A 46 21.60 -0.80 12.34
C SER A 46 20.80 -2.09 12.19
N GLU A 47 21.29 -3.05 11.41
CA GLU A 47 20.62 -4.35 11.23
C GLU A 47 20.42 -5.09 12.57
N GLU A 48 21.24 -4.82 13.59
CA GLU A 48 21.08 -5.42 14.92
C GLU A 48 19.84 -4.94 15.70
N TRP A 49 19.14 -3.91 15.20
CA TRP A 49 17.98 -3.31 15.91
C TRP A 49 16.65 -3.99 15.58
N ALA A 50 16.63 -4.88 14.59
CA ALA A 50 15.44 -5.59 14.18
C ALA A 50 15.83 -6.99 13.69
N ASP A 51 15.04 -7.99 14.06
CA ASP A 51 15.15 -9.35 13.52
C ASP A 51 13.92 -9.62 12.65
N ALA A 52 14.14 -10.04 11.40
CA ALA A 52 13.06 -10.22 10.45
C ALA A 52 12.11 -11.35 10.85
N GLU A 53 12.64 -12.50 11.30
CA GLU A 53 11.84 -13.67 11.69
C GLU A 53 11.00 -13.37 12.93
N GLU A 54 11.56 -12.64 13.90
CA GLU A 54 10.83 -12.18 15.08
C GLU A 54 9.69 -11.21 14.70
N LEU A 55 9.95 -10.26 13.80
CA LEU A 55 8.93 -9.32 13.34
C LEU A 55 7.82 -10.02 12.54
N GLU A 56 8.17 -10.97 11.67
CA GLU A 56 7.21 -11.81 10.94
C GLU A 56 6.32 -12.58 11.92
N SER A 57 6.89 -13.20 12.96
CA SER A 57 6.10 -13.91 13.98
C SER A 57 5.18 -12.97 14.76
N GLN A 58 5.64 -11.77 15.09
CA GLN A 58 4.81 -10.78 15.80
C GLN A 58 3.67 -10.23 14.92
N ILE A 59 3.91 -10.10 13.62
CA ILE A 59 2.88 -9.72 12.65
C ILE A 59 1.86 -10.84 12.49
N ASP A 60 2.30 -12.10 12.36
CA ASP A 60 1.41 -13.27 12.29
C ASP A 60 0.44 -13.30 13.48
N ASP A 61 0.98 -13.14 14.70
CA ASP A 61 0.20 -13.07 15.95
C ASP A 61 -0.79 -11.89 15.96
N ALA A 62 -0.36 -10.71 15.50
CA ALA A 62 -1.17 -9.50 15.52
C ALA A 62 -2.25 -9.45 14.42
N THR A 63 -2.05 -10.17 13.33
CA THR A 63 -2.91 -10.15 12.14
C THR A 63 -3.77 -11.41 12.00
N GLU A 64 -3.69 -12.33 12.96
CA GLU A 64 -4.38 -13.62 12.90
C GLU A 64 -4.02 -14.43 11.63
N GLY A 65 -2.76 -14.37 11.19
CA GLY A 65 -2.25 -15.23 10.13
C GLY A 65 -2.09 -14.62 8.74
N VAL A 66 -1.90 -13.30 8.62
CA VAL A 66 -1.52 -12.71 7.32
C VAL A 66 -0.10 -13.15 6.95
N ASP A 67 0.07 -13.71 5.75
CA ASP A 67 1.37 -14.17 5.24
C ASP A 67 2.25 -12.96 4.85
N VAL A 68 3.31 -12.72 5.62
CA VAL A 68 4.19 -11.57 5.46
C VAL A 68 5.65 -12.00 5.41
N THR A 69 6.41 -11.44 4.47
CA THR A 69 7.88 -11.45 4.49
C THR A 69 8.41 -10.06 4.85
N VAL A 70 9.27 -9.98 5.85
CA VAL A 70 9.96 -8.77 6.27
C VAL A 70 11.41 -8.79 5.78
N ARG A 71 11.86 -7.69 5.17
CA ARG A 71 13.27 -7.47 4.82
C ARG A 71 13.79 -6.27 5.60
N VAL A 72 14.73 -6.51 6.52
CA VAL A 72 15.43 -5.45 7.25
C VAL A 72 16.53 -4.89 6.34
N CYS A 73 16.60 -3.57 6.21
CA CYS A 73 17.52 -2.86 5.33
C CYS A 73 18.22 -1.72 6.08
N GLU A 74 19.55 -1.67 6.04
CA GLU A 74 20.29 -0.56 6.68
C GLU A 74 20.46 0.62 5.71
N GLY A 75 19.61 1.64 5.88
CA GLY A 75 19.69 2.90 5.16
C GLY A 75 19.00 2.94 3.79
N GLY A 76 18.92 4.15 3.24
CA GLY A 76 18.13 4.42 2.02
C GLY A 76 18.60 3.66 0.78
N THR A 77 19.90 3.44 0.60
CA THR A 77 20.40 2.68 -0.55
C THR A 77 19.99 1.20 -0.48
N ALA A 78 20.08 0.58 0.71
CA ALA A 78 19.66 -0.80 0.91
C ALA A 78 18.15 -0.95 0.68
N MET A 79 17.33 0.00 1.18
CA MET A 79 15.90 0.05 0.90
C MET A 79 15.60 0.07 -0.61
N LEU A 80 16.25 0.95 -1.37
CA LEU A 80 16.04 1.04 -2.81
C LEU A 80 16.51 -0.20 -3.56
N GLN A 81 17.58 -0.85 -3.11
CA GLN A 81 18.03 -2.13 -3.65
C GLN A 81 17.02 -3.25 -3.36
N GLY A 82 16.50 -3.33 -2.14
CA GLY A 82 15.46 -4.27 -1.77
C GLY A 82 14.20 -4.10 -2.61
N ILE A 83 13.75 -2.87 -2.90
CA ILE A 83 12.62 -2.65 -3.80
C ILE A 83 12.90 -3.26 -5.17
N ARG A 84 14.10 -3.04 -5.73
CA ARG A 84 14.47 -3.60 -7.04
C ARG A 84 14.51 -5.12 -7.04
N GLU A 85 14.92 -5.75 -5.93
CA GLU A 85 14.87 -7.20 -5.77
C GLU A 85 13.43 -7.71 -5.80
N VAL A 86 12.51 -7.06 -5.06
CA VAL A 86 11.08 -7.41 -5.11
C VAL A 86 10.52 -7.26 -6.53
N MET A 87 10.90 -6.20 -7.24
CA MET A 87 10.47 -6.00 -8.63
C MET A 87 10.99 -7.11 -9.56
N TYR A 88 12.26 -7.48 -9.42
CA TYR A 88 12.87 -8.55 -10.20
C TYR A 88 12.21 -9.92 -9.91
N GLU A 89 11.99 -10.24 -8.64
CA GLU A 89 11.45 -11.54 -8.22
C GLU A 89 9.96 -11.70 -8.57
N ARG A 90 9.15 -10.65 -8.39
CA ARG A 90 7.68 -10.74 -8.48
C ARG A 90 7.09 -10.11 -9.75
N PHE A 91 7.68 -9.05 -10.30
CA PHE A 91 7.07 -8.32 -11.44
C PHE A 91 7.62 -8.73 -12.80
N GLU A 92 8.89 -9.10 -12.93
CA GLU A 92 9.40 -9.54 -14.24
C GLU A 92 8.67 -10.78 -14.77
N ASN A 93 8.10 -11.60 -13.87
CA ASN A 93 7.46 -12.86 -14.22
C ASN A 93 5.94 -12.90 -13.95
N ASN A 94 5.44 -12.27 -12.88
CA ASN A 94 4.07 -12.54 -12.38
C ASN A 94 3.12 -11.33 -12.45
N HIS A 95 3.61 -10.10 -12.25
CA HIS A 95 2.75 -8.91 -12.17
C HIS A 95 3.28 -7.76 -13.03
N ASN A 96 2.42 -6.85 -13.51
CA ASN A 96 2.90 -5.62 -14.19
C ASN A 96 2.21 -4.35 -13.78
N ARG A 97 1.32 -4.42 -12.78
CA ARG A 97 0.54 -3.27 -12.34
C ARG A 97 0.77 -3.02 -10.86
N LEU A 98 1.25 -1.82 -10.57
CA LEU A 98 1.32 -1.26 -9.24
C LEU A 98 0.11 -0.34 -9.03
N VAL A 99 -0.55 -0.45 -7.89
CA VAL A 99 -1.58 0.51 -7.45
C VAL A 99 -1.19 1.11 -6.12
N ALA A 100 -1.59 2.36 -5.90
CA ALA A 100 -1.34 3.06 -4.66
C ALA A 100 -2.42 4.12 -4.42
N TYR A 101 -2.52 4.60 -3.20
CA TYR A 101 -3.48 5.62 -2.82
C TYR A 101 -2.81 6.99 -2.67
N ASN A 102 -3.08 7.93 -3.58
CA ASN A 102 -2.51 9.29 -3.53
C ASN A 102 -0.97 9.34 -3.64
N ALA A 103 -0.36 8.37 -4.31
CA ALA A 103 1.07 8.32 -4.57
C ALA A 103 1.55 9.27 -5.67
N GLU A 104 0.72 9.53 -6.69
CA GLU A 104 0.98 10.57 -7.70
C GLU A 104 -0.29 10.89 -8.50
N SER A 105 -1.04 11.88 -8.02
CA SER A 105 -2.26 12.40 -8.64
C SER A 105 -2.01 13.73 -9.41
N TRP A 106 -3.02 14.19 -10.16
CA TRP A 106 -2.94 15.35 -11.07
C TRP A 106 -2.67 16.70 -10.39
N ASN A 107 -2.87 16.82 -9.08
CA ASN A 107 -2.63 18.05 -8.32
C ASN A 107 -1.85 17.80 -7.02
N GLY A 108 -1.05 16.74 -6.98
CA GLY A 108 -0.30 16.35 -5.79
C GLY A 108 -0.24 14.84 -5.61
N GLY A 109 0.57 14.41 -4.67
CA GLY A 109 0.85 13.02 -4.38
C GLY A 109 2.24 12.95 -3.77
N PHE A 110 2.51 11.92 -2.99
CA PHE A 110 3.67 11.92 -2.12
C PHE A 110 4.68 10.85 -2.49
N ASP A 111 4.23 9.60 -2.63
CA ASP A 111 5.11 8.44 -2.56
C ASP A 111 6.06 8.36 -3.74
N LEU A 112 5.56 8.51 -4.98
CA LEU A 112 6.43 8.45 -6.16
C LEU A 112 7.39 9.65 -6.25
N PRO A 113 6.98 10.91 -6.03
CA PRO A 113 7.92 12.04 -5.94
C PRO A 113 8.99 11.86 -4.86
N PHE A 114 8.60 11.39 -3.67
CA PHE A 114 9.53 11.15 -2.57
C PHE A 114 10.56 10.07 -2.94
N LEU A 115 10.08 8.94 -3.49
CA LEU A 115 10.94 7.83 -3.90
C LEU A 115 11.89 8.20 -5.06
N ARG A 116 11.42 8.98 -6.04
CA ARG A 116 12.29 9.48 -7.13
C ARG A 116 13.41 10.36 -6.59
N THR A 117 13.09 11.23 -5.63
CA THR A 117 14.09 12.09 -4.98
C THR A 117 15.15 11.24 -4.26
N HIS A 118 14.74 10.17 -3.60
CA HIS A 118 15.65 9.23 -2.94
C HIS A 118 16.50 8.42 -3.93
N CYS A 119 15.92 7.96 -5.04
CA CYS A 119 16.68 7.31 -6.12
C CYS A 119 17.81 8.21 -6.62
N ILE A 120 17.51 9.49 -6.86
CA ILE A 120 18.51 10.48 -7.29
C ILE A 120 19.58 10.67 -6.21
N ALA A 121 19.18 10.88 -4.96
CA ALA A 121 20.11 11.11 -3.84
C ALA A 121 21.06 9.93 -3.61
N CYS A 122 20.56 8.70 -3.74
CA CYS A 122 21.35 7.48 -3.58
C CYS A 122 22.06 7.01 -4.86
N SER A 123 21.89 7.72 -5.99
CA SER A 123 22.39 7.29 -7.31
C SER A 123 21.93 5.89 -7.73
N VAL A 124 20.70 5.52 -7.36
CA VAL A 124 20.06 4.26 -7.74
C VAL A 124 19.14 4.52 -8.94
N PRO A 125 19.16 3.69 -10.01
CA PRO A 125 18.21 3.80 -11.10
C PRO A 125 16.75 3.74 -10.61
N TRP A 126 15.83 4.30 -11.39
CA TRP A 126 14.42 4.27 -11.06
C TRP A 126 13.93 2.83 -10.82
N VAL A 127 13.33 2.60 -9.65
CA VAL A 127 13.05 1.24 -9.17
C VAL A 127 11.81 0.60 -9.81
N PHE A 128 10.93 1.41 -10.41
CA PHE A 128 9.69 0.96 -11.07
C PHE A 128 9.71 1.15 -12.58
N ASP A 129 10.90 1.22 -13.19
CA ASP A 129 11.04 1.39 -14.64
C ASP A 129 10.26 0.32 -15.41
N GLY A 130 9.39 0.77 -16.31
CA GLY A 130 8.64 -0.11 -17.19
C GLY A 130 7.29 -0.60 -16.66
N LEU A 131 6.98 -0.38 -15.37
CA LEU A 131 5.74 -0.86 -14.75
C LEU A 131 4.51 -0.04 -15.17
N GLN A 132 3.36 -0.68 -15.24
CA GLN A 132 2.09 0.04 -15.29
C GLN A 132 1.73 0.49 -13.87
N PHE A 133 1.28 1.73 -13.72
CA PHE A 133 0.87 2.28 -12.44
C PHE A 133 -0.51 2.93 -12.53
N ALA A 134 -1.33 2.76 -11.49
CA ALA A 134 -2.59 3.47 -11.32
C ALA A 134 -2.74 4.02 -9.90
N ASP A 135 -3.06 5.30 -9.79
CA ASP A 135 -3.42 5.92 -8.50
C ASP A 135 -4.92 5.75 -8.26
N LEU A 136 -5.30 5.26 -7.08
CA LEU A 136 -6.68 4.95 -6.72
C LEU A 136 -7.47 6.17 -6.20
N TYR A 137 -6.79 7.22 -5.71
CA TYR A 137 -7.44 8.36 -5.06
C TYR A 137 -8.46 9.03 -5.98
N ASP A 138 -8.02 9.36 -7.19
CA ASP A 138 -8.80 10.15 -8.14
C ASP A 138 -10.02 9.38 -8.69
N PRO A 139 -9.88 8.11 -9.15
CA PRO A 139 -11.02 7.28 -9.53
C PRO A 139 -12.01 7.10 -8.39
N LEU A 140 -11.54 6.80 -7.17
CA LEU A 140 -12.42 6.59 -6.02
C LEU A 140 -13.24 7.83 -5.73
N LYS A 141 -12.57 8.97 -5.55
CA LYS A 141 -13.20 10.27 -5.28
C LYS A 141 -14.21 10.70 -6.34
N LYS A 142 -13.97 10.36 -7.62
CA LYS A 142 -14.79 10.85 -8.75
C LYS A 142 -15.89 9.88 -9.16
N ARG A 143 -15.79 8.59 -8.80
CA ARG A 143 -16.64 7.52 -9.34
C ARG A 143 -17.45 6.79 -8.28
N LEU A 144 -17.01 6.82 -7.02
CA LEU A 144 -17.74 6.25 -5.90
C LEU A 144 -18.22 7.37 -4.98
N ASN A 145 -19.45 7.26 -4.46
CA ASN A 145 -20.01 8.26 -3.55
C ASN A 145 -19.63 7.92 -2.10
N THR A 146 -18.70 8.69 -1.54
CA THR A 146 -18.20 8.56 -0.16
C THR A 146 -18.64 9.73 0.74
N THR A 147 -19.66 10.49 0.33
CA THR A 147 -20.18 11.60 1.12
C THR A 147 -20.94 11.09 2.34
N VAL A 148 -20.48 11.48 3.54
CA VAL A 148 -21.14 11.23 4.81
C VAL A 148 -21.88 12.50 5.24
N THR A 149 -23.14 12.35 5.67
CA THR A 149 -23.98 13.46 6.13
C THR A 149 -24.31 13.33 7.61
N ASP A 150 -24.05 14.37 8.41
CA ASP A 150 -24.43 14.42 9.82
C ASP A 150 -25.12 15.75 10.17
N TYR A 151 -26.38 15.68 10.63
CA TYR A 151 -27.31 16.71 11.15
C TYR A 151 -27.29 18.17 10.60
N SER A 152 -26.41 18.54 9.67
CA SER A 152 -26.30 19.81 8.92
C SER A 152 -25.03 19.92 8.05
N THR A 153 -24.07 18.99 8.19
CA THR A 153 -22.81 19.00 7.45
C THR A 153 -22.69 17.77 6.54
N SER A 154 -22.02 17.95 5.41
CA SER A 154 -21.68 16.87 4.49
C SER A 154 -20.19 16.96 4.20
N ALA A 155 -19.48 15.85 4.35
CA ALA A 155 -18.06 15.75 4.08
C ALA A 155 -17.77 14.45 3.35
N ASP A 156 -16.86 14.49 2.39
CA ASP A 156 -16.41 13.29 1.70
C ASP A 156 -15.33 12.59 2.51
N ALA A 157 -15.51 11.31 2.81
CA ALA A 157 -14.51 10.48 3.49
C ALA A 157 -13.49 9.92 2.48
N ASN A 158 -12.85 10.80 1.72
CA ASN A 158 -11.86 10.43 0.68
C ASN A 158 -10.45 10.18 1.24
N THR A 159 -10.30 9.87 2.52
CA THR A 159 -9.03 9.31 3.02
C THR A 159 -9.00 7.81 2.71
N LEU A 160 -7.82 7.20 2.73
CA LEU A 160 -7.70 5.74 2.56
C LEU A 160 -8.58 4.99 3.57
N THR A 161 -8.41 5.29 4.85
CA THR A 161 -9.20 4.71 5.95
C THR A 161 -10.69 4.98 5.81
N GLY A 162 -11.09 6.24 5.61
CA GLY A 162 -12.51 6.62 5.51
C GLY A 162 -13.20 6.02 4.29
N SER A 163 -12.49 5.92 3.16
CA SER A 163 -13.04 5.28 1.96
C SER A 163 -13.21 3.78 2.18
N HIS A 164 -12.23 3.15 2.81
CA HIS A 164 -12.23 1.72 3.12
C HIS A 164 -13.34 1.35 4.10
N GLU A 165 -13.49 2.09 5.20
CA GLU A 165 -14.52 1.90 6.22
C GLU A 165 -15.95 2.03 5.65
N LEU A 166 -16.16 2.92 4.68
CA LEU A 166 -17.47 3.08 4.04
C LEU A 166 -17.78 1.99 3.02
N LEU A 167 -16.75 1.43 2.39
CA LEU A 167 -16.91 0.56 1.22
C LEU A 167 -16.68 -0.93 1.53
N THR A 168 -16.23 -1.30 2.73
CA THR A 168 -15.97 -2.70 3.16
C THR A 168 -16.54 -2.98 4.58
N PRO A 169 -17.01 -4.20 4.94
CA PRO A 169 -17.62 -5.25 4.16
C PRO A 169 -19.15 -5.29 4.41
N THR A 170 -19.92 -5.36 3.34
CA THR A 170 -21.29 -5.88 3.44
C THR A 170 -21.28 -7.29 2.86
N LYS A 171 -22.09 -8.21 3.41
CA LYS A 171 -22.32 -9.53 2.80
C LYS A 171 -22.75 -9.45 1.32
N ALA A 172 -23.19 -8.28 0.86
CA ALA A 172 -23.55 -8.03 -0.54
C ALA A 172 -22.34 -7.86 -1.47
N LEU A 173 -21.14 -7.59 -0.96
CA LEU A 173 -19.93 -7.42 -1.76
C LEU A 173 -19.21 -8.74 -2.06
N SER A 174 -19.52 -9.84 -1.35
CA SER A 174 -18.84 -11.12 -1.56
C SER A 174 -19.22 -11.80 -2.88
N GLU A 175 -20.47 -11.69 -3.34
CA GLU A 175 -20.90 -12.33 -4.60
C GLU A 175 -20.29 -11.65 -5.86
N PRO A 176 -20.29 -10.31 -6.00
CA PRO A 176 -19.70 -9.66 -7.17
C PRO A 176 -18.18 -9.77 -7.24
N LEU A 177 -17.51 -9.97 -6.10
CA LEU A 177 -16.05 -10.06 -6.01
C LEU A 177 -15.53 -11.51 -5.97
N ALA A 178 -16.41 -12.52 -6.02
CA ALA A 178 -16.02 -13.93 -5.89
C ALA A 178 -15.07 -14.41 -7.00
N ASP A 179 -15.16 -13.81 -8.19
CA ASP A 179 -14.25 -14.12 -9.32
C ASP A 179 -12.88 -13.44 -9.19
N THR A 180 -12.73 -12.53 -8.21
CA THR A 180 -11.61 -11.59 -8.14
C THR A 180 -10.85 -11.62 -6.83
N ILE A 181 -11.53 -11.92 -5.73
CA ILE A 181 -10.99 -12.00 -4.38
C ILE A 181 -11.14 -13.45 -3.92
N PRO A 182 -10.08 -14.10 -3.38
CA PRO A 182 -10.17 -15.45 -2.83
C PRO A 182 -11.31 -15.59 -1.80
N GLU A 183 -12.03 -16.71 -1.80
CA GLU A 183 -13.13 -16.95 -0.85
C GLU A 183 -12.68 -16.90 0.62
N ASP A 184 -11.42 -17.22 0.88
CA ASP A 184 -10.75 -17.20 2.18
C ASP A 184 -10.00 -15.90 2.46
N HIS A 185 -10.12 -14.87 1.61
CA HIS A 185 -9.54 -13.55 1.85
C HIS A 185 -10.07 -12.96 3.16
N SER A 186 -9.17 -12.73 4.11
CA SER A 186 -9.51 -12.10 5.37
C SER A 186 -9.52 -10.59 5.20
N TRP A 187 -10.72 -9.99 5.22
CA TRP A 187 -10.86 -8.55 5.04
C TRP A 187 -10.22 -7.77 6.19
N TYR A 188 -9.51 -6.68 5.87
CA TYR A 188 -8.81 -5.87 6.89
C TYR A 188 -9.70 -5.47 8.08
N VAL A 189 -10.92 -5.06 7.79
CA VAL A 189 -11.96 -4.62 8.76
C VAL A 189 -12.37 -5.70 9.78
N HIS A 190 -11.96 -6.96 9.59
CA HIS A 190 -12.21 -8.02 10.57
C HIS A 190 -11.07 -8.16 11.58
N GLN A 191 -9.89 -7.61 11.29
CA GLN A 191 -8.67 -7.82 12.08
C GLN A 191 -8.06 -6.52 12.62
N HIS A 192 -8.39 -5.34 12.06
CA HIS A 192 -8.05 -3.99 12.56
C HIS A 192 -6.71 -3.91 13.32
N TYR A 193 -5.62 -4.28 12.66
CA TYR A 193 -4.29 -4.37 13.28
C TYR A 193 -3.46 -3.09 13.19
N ASP A 194 -3.95 -2.02 12.54
CA ASP A 194 -3.29 -0.71 12.55
C ASP A 194 -3.34 -0.08 13.95
N PRO A 195 -2.18 0.19 14.59
CA PRO A 195 -2.15 0.76 15.94
C PRO A 195 -2.39 2.28 15.95
N PHE A 196 -2.49 2.95 14.79
CA PHE A 196 -2.55 4.40 14.71
C PHE A 196 -3.90 4.93 14.22
N GLU A 197 -4.36 6.00 14.87
CA GLU A 197 -5.47 6.83 14.36
C GLU A 197 -5.03 7.78 13.24
N SER A 198 -3.72 8.03 13.10
CA SER A 198 -3.16 8.92 12.07
C SER A 198 -1.70 8.58 11.73
N SER A 199 -1.33 8.74 10.46
CA SER A 199 0.03 8.43 9.94
C SER A 199 1.14 9.28 10.57
N ALA A 200 0.82 10.44 11.18
CA ALA A 200 1.81 11.23 11.92
C ALA A 200 2.42 10.46 13.11
N SER A 201 1.69 9.48 13.66
CA SER A 201 2.16 8.60 14.72
C SER A 201 3.24 7.63 14.25
N ALA A 202 3.20 7.19 12.99
CA ALA A 202 4.16 6.24 12.42
C ALA A 202 5.60 6.80 12.42
N ALA A 203 5.76 8.06 12.02
CA ALA A 203 7.07 8.73 12.06
C ALA A 203 7.64 8.85 13.49
N TYR A 204 6.76 9.05 14.49
CA TYR A 204 7.18 9.07 15.90
C TYR A 204 7.55 7.67 16.40
N ALA A 205 6.73 6.66 16.10
CA ALA A 205 6.97 5.27 16.45
C ALA A 205 8.30 4.76 15.88
N TYR A 206 8.59 5.08 14.62
CA TYR A 206 9.88 4.78 13.97
C TYR A 206 11.07 5.35 14.75
N ARG A 207 11.01 6.64 15.13
CA ARG A 207 12.06 7.29 15.94
C ARG A 207 12.21 6.70 17.33
N LYS A 208 11.21 5.97 17.81
CA LYS A 208 11.21 5.24 19.09
C LYS A 208 11.53 3.75 18.92
N GLN A 209 11.88 3.31 17.71
CA GLN A 209 12.19 1.91 17.39
C GLN A 209 11.01 0.97 17.67
N LEU A 210 9.78 1.49 17.60
CA LEU A 210 8.56 0.70 17.68
C LEU A 210 8.25 0.13 16.28
N TYR A 211 9.14 -0.73 15.79
CA TYR A 211 9.12 -1.17 14.39
C TYR A 211 7.91 -2.01 14.02
N LEU A 212 7.44 -2.86 14.93
CA LEU A 212 6.20 -3.62 14.74
C LEU A 212 5.02 -2.68 14.44
N ASP A 213 4.85 -1.61 15.23
CA ASP A 213 3.74 -0.67 15.04
C ASP A 213 3.79 0.02 13.67
N VAL A 214 5.00 0.38 13.20
CA VAL A 214 5.19 1.01 11.88
C VAL A 214 4.90 0.01 10.75
N LEU A 215 5.30 -1.25 10.92
CA LEU A 215 5.02 -2.32 9.95
C LEU A 215 3.53 -2.64 9.87
N LEU A 216 2.85 -2.74 11.01
CA LEU A 216 1.40 -2.99 11.05
C LEU A 216 0.59 -1.85 10.42
N HIS A 217 1.02 -0.59 10.63
CA HIS A 217 0.41 0.56 9.96
C HIS A 217 0.55 0.47 8.44
N ASN A 218 1.77 0.28 7.94
CA ASN A 218 2.01 0.19 6.50
C ASN A 218 1.31 -1.02 5.87
N LEU A 219 1.31 -2.17 6.55
CA LEU A 219 0.60 -3.38 6.15
C LEU A 219 -0.90 -3.11 6.02
N ALA A 220 -1.48 -2.39 6.98
CA ALA A 220 -2.90 -2.03 6.94
C ALA A 220 -3.20 -1.10 5.76
N ASP A 221 -2.31 -0.14 5.47
CA ASP A 221 -2.47 0.79 4.36
C ASP A 221 -2.40 0.08 3.00
N ILE A 222 -1.43 -0.81 2.77
CA ILE A 222 -1.37 -1.60 1.52
C ILE A 222 -2.54 -2.58 1.38
N HIS A 223 -3.01 -3.19 2.48
CA HIS A 223 -4.14 -4.10 2.46
C HIS A 223 -5.43 -3.36 2.08
N ARG A 224 -5.73 -2.23 2.75
CA ARG A 224 -6.87 -1.36 2.42
C ARG A 224 -6.80 -0.84 0.98
N THR A 225 -5.59 -0.50 0.53
CA THR A 225 -5.36 -0.03 -0.85
C THR A 225 -5.69 -1.12 -1.88
N TRP A 226 -5.26 -2.36 -1.64
CA TRP A 226 -5.57 -3.48 -2.53
C TRP A 226 -7.07 -3.75 -2.60
N GLU A 227 -7.75 -3.84 -1.46
CA GLU A 227 -9.19 -4.09 -1.40
C GLU A 227 -10.01 -3.00 -2.12
N LEU A 228 -9.65 -1.72 -1.93
CA LEU A 228 -10.25 -0.61 -2.68
C LEU A 228 -9.95 -0.68 -4.17
N GLY A 229 -8.75 -1.15 -4.55
CA GLY A 229 -8.37 -1.40 -5.93
C GLY A 229 -9.27 -2.43 -6.60
N GLU A 230 -9.61 -3.51 -5.91
CA GLU A 230 -10.50 -4.56 -6.40
C GLU A 230 -11.95 -4.06 -6.55
N LEU A 231 -12.43 -3.26 -5.58
CA LEU A 231 -13.73 -2.59 -5.70
C LEU A 231 -13.78 -1.66 -6.92
N LEU A 232 -12.74 -0.86 -7.16
CA LEU A 232 -12.66 0.00 -8.34
C LEU A 232 -12.66 -0.83 -9.62
N ARG A 233 -11.91 -1.94 -9.66
CA ARG A 233 -11.82 -2.82 -10.82
C ARG A 233 -13.18 -3.40 -11.21
N GLU A 234 -13.99 -3.75 -10.22
CA GLU A 234 -15.33 -4.31 -10.45
C GLU A 234 -16.35 -3.22 -10.84
N TYR A 235 -16.47 -2.18 -10.01
CA TYR A 235 -17.58 -1.24 -10.11
C TYR A 235 -17.32 -0.03 -11.02
N VAL A 236 -16.06 0.28 -11.35
CA VAL A 236 -15.71 1.46 -12.17
C VAL A 236 -15.31 1.02 -13.59
N PRO A 237 -15.80 1.70 -14.64
CA PRO A 237 -15.34 1.40 -16.00
C PRO A 237 -13.82 1.58 -16.12
N GLY A 238 -13.11 0.60 -16.70
CA GLY A 238 -11.65 0.64 -16.81
C GLY A 238 -11.05 1.82 -17.61
N LYS A 239 -11.88 2.58 -18.34
CA LYS A 239 -11.49 3.85 -18.98
C LYS A 239 -11.42 5.03 -18.02
N ASP A 240 -12.09 4.93 -16.88
CA ASP A 240 -12.16 5.95 -15.83
C ASP A 240 -11.08 5.77 -14.76
N ILE A 241 -10.34 4.65 -14.83
CA ILE A 241 -9.15 4.39 -14.03
C ILE A 241 -7.93 4.78 -14.87
N SER A 242 -7.26 5.85 -14.46
CA SER A 242 -6.09 6.36 -15.19
C SER A 242 -4.86 5.49 -14.91
N THR A 243 -4.19 5.05 -15.97
CA THR A 243 -2.93 4.30 -15.86
C THR A 243 -1.81 5.01 -16.60
N LYS A 244 -0.59 4.96 -16.06
CA LYS A 244 0.64 5.43 -16.72
C LYS A 244 1.71 4.36 -16.71
N LYS A 245 2.71 4.49 -17.58
CA LYS A 245 3.93 3.70 -17.52
C LYS A 245 4.96 4.47 -16.71
N LEU A 246 5.55 3.82 -15.71
CA LEU A 246 6.60 4.36 -14.87
C LEU A 246 7.99 4.14 -15.49
#